data_AF-A0A7X3G507-F1
#
_entry.id   AF-A0A7X3G507-F1
#
_cell.length_a   1.000
_cell.length_b   1.000
_cell.length_c   1.000
_cell.angle_alpha   90.00
_cell.angle_beta   90.00
_cell.angle_gamma   90.00
#
_symmetry.space_group_name_H-M   'P 1'
#
loop_
_entity.id
_entity.type
_entity.pdbx_description
1 polymer ?
#
loop_
_entity_poly.entity_id
_entity_poly.type
_entity_poly.pdbx_seq_one_letter_code
_entity_poly.pdbx_strand_id
1 'polypeptide(L)'
;MRDHSPVGRLADELATADVRFTITDGQVTGLEHVIGSRTIAASLPADATFAVGTGTVTETLTRGTATAMLTWTVDASDAGLYHLTQEVRSFDTTAANTPTYGFTVANGAVTGMTQTFGTSGWTHDVAVGDLAASVFTVDGSAVTETAIRGNTLETLTYTTTDGTTYKLAAETLTVVPVGTAATALDVEPYERMRFTFDGATVTAAQAVKPDGTAVDVHLGSTVTYAQAAAGYVVETITRGNHAYYEVFHDGNGDGVYTAVAHGQGTTVDLVGLQAQITPQIDALL
;
A
#
# COMPACT_ATOMS: atom_id res chain seq x y z
N MET A 1 -11.65 10.55 1.04
CA MET A 1 -11.62 9.10 0.78
C MET A 1 -11.85 8.94 -0.71
N ARG A 2 -10.80 8.66 -1.50
CA ARG A 2 -10.95 8.55 -2.96
C ARG A 2 -11.79 7.33 -3.25
N ASP A 3 -12.91 7.53 -3.94
CA ASP A 3 -13.80 6.46 -4.38
C ASP A 3 -13.22 5.86 -5.67
N HIS A 4 -12.03 5.28 -5.57
CA HIS A 4 -11.62 4.28 -6.56
C HIS A 4 -12.41 3.03 -6.23
N SER A 5 -13.68 2.98 -6.65
CA SER A 5 -14.30 1.67 -6.84
C SER A 5 -13.50 1.04 -7.97
N PRO A 6 -12.65 0.03 -7.70
CA PRO A 6 -11.93 -0.64 -8.77
C PRO A 6 -13.01 -1.25 -9.65
N VAL A 7 -12.86 -1.09 -10.96
CA VAL A 7 -13.52 -1.97 -11.92
C VAL A 7 -13.19 -3.38 -11.45
N GLY A 8 -14.19 -4.07 -10.87
CA GLY A 8 -14.08 -5.32 -10.09
C GLY A 8 -12.66 -5.75 -9.73
N ARG A 9 -12.23 -5.49 -8.50
CA ARG A 9 -10.92 -5.92 -7.99
C ARG A 9 -10.77 -7.42 -8.24
N LEU A 10 -10.10 -7.81 -9.33
CA LEU A 10 -9.83 -9.21 -9.67
C LEU A 10 -9.05 -9.91 -8.56
N ALA A 11 -8.35 -9.10 -7.75
CA ALA A 11 -7.62 -9.43 -6.55
C ALA A 11 -8.47 -9.50 -5.26
N ASP A 12 -9.62 -8.82 -5.11
CA ASP A 12 -10.33 -8.87 -3.81
C ASP A 12 -10.95 -10.22 -3.48
N GLU A 13 -11.16 -11.07 -4.50
CA GLU A 13 -11.60 -12.45 -4.29
C GLU A 13 -10.42 -13.43 -4.13
N LEU A 14 -9.17 -13.03 -4.41
CA LEU A 14 -8.02 -13.95 -4.55
C LEU A 14 -6.73 -13.54 -3.81
N ALA A 15 -6.54 -12.26 -3.44
CA ALA A 15 -5.22 -11.68 -3.11
C ALA A 15 -4.94 -11.48 -1.62
N THR A 16 -5.85 -11.82 -0.71
CA THR A 16 -5.61 -11.68 0.74
C THR A 16 -5.24 -12.99 1.43
N ALA A 17 -5.10 -14.09 0.69
CA ALA A 17 -4.84 -15.40 1.26
C ALA A 17 -3.58 -16.00 0.64
N ASP A 18 -2.77 -16.64 1.48
CA ASP A 18 -1.66 -17.48 1.04
C ASP A 18 -2.21 -18.63 0.19
N VAL A 19 -1.42 -19.14 -0.74
CA VAL A 19 -1.86 -20.21 -1.64
C VAL A 19 -0.89 -21.38 -1.65
N ARG A 20 -1.38 -22.56 -2.01
CA ARG A 20 -0.56 -23.71 -2.38
C ARG A 20 -0.81 -24.07 -3.83
N PHE A 21 0.26 -24.18 -4.61
CA PHE A 21 0.20 -24.67 -5.98
C PHE A 21 0.57 -26.15 -6.04
N THR A 22 -0.23 -26.94 -6.74
CA THR A 22 0.16 -28.30 -7.13
C THR A 22 0.90 -28.22 -8.46
N ILE A 23 2.21 -28.45 -8.44
CA ILE A 23 3.07 -28.36 -9.63
C ILE A 23 3.49 -29.75 -10.08
N THR A 24 3.12 -30.13 -11.31
CA THR A 24 3.50 -31.40 -11.94
C THR A 24 4.16 -31.11 -13.28
N ASP A 25 5.35 -31.68 -13.53
CA ASP A 25 6.12 -31.48 -14.77
C ASP A 25 6.33 -30.00 -15.16
N GLY A 26 6.53 -29.15 -14.15
CA GLY A 26 6.74 -27.71 -14.33
C GLY A 26 5.48 -26.92 -14.67
N GLN A 27 4.29 -27.52 -14.52
CA GLN A 27 3.00 -26.88 -14.77
C GLN A 27 2.16 -26.83 -13.51
N VAL A 28 1.41 -25.73 -13.32
CA VAL A 28 0.40 -25.64 -12.26
C VAL A 28 -0.80 -26.48 -12.66
N THR A 29 -1.17 -27.44 -11.80
CA THR A 29 -2.25 -28.41 -12.01
C THR A 29 -3.34 -28.32 -10.93
N GLY A 30 -3.11 -27.55 -9.88
CA GLY A 30 -4.07 -27.30 -8.82
C GLY A 30 -3.69 -26.07 -8.00
N LEU A 31 -4.67 -25.50 -7.33
CA LEU A 31 -4.56 -24.32 -6.48
C LEU A 31 -5.40 -24.55 -5.21
N GLU A 32 -4.85 -24.20 -4.06
CA GLU A 32 -5.56 -24.17 -2.79
C GLU A 32 -5.34 -22.82 -2.11
N HIS A 33 -6.40 -22.23 -1.54
CA HIS A 33 -6.26 -21.07 -0.65
C HIS A 33 -6.03 -21.55 0.78
N VAL A 34 -5.10 -20.91 1.47
CA VAL A 34 -4.75 -21.19 2.85
C VAL A 34 -5.27 -20.05 3.73
N ILE A 35 -6.13 -20.39 4.69
CA ILE A 35 -6.72 -19.45 5.65
C ILE A 35 -6.48 -19.99 7.05
N GLY A 36 -5.44 -19.45 7.71
CA GLY A 36 -4.95 -19.98 8.98
C GLY A 36 -4.55 -21.45 8.81
N SER A 37 -5.22 -22.35 9.53
CA SER A 37 -4.97 -23.80 9.46
C SER A 37 -5.78 -24.55 8.40
N ARG A 38 -6.63 -23.86 7.64
CA ARG A 38 -7.53 -24.47 6.65
C ARG A 38 -6.99 -24.29 5.25
N THR A 39 -7.10 -25.32 4.43
CA THR A 39 -6.92 -25.23 2.98
C THR A 39 -8.25 -25.43 2.28
N ILE A 40 -8.49 -24.65 1.22
CA ILE A 40 -9.71 -24.70 0.40
C ILE A 40 -9.27 -24.86 -1.04
N ALA A 41 -9.57 -26.02 -1.64
CA ALA A 41 -9.28 -26.25 -3.04
C ALA A 41 -10.06 -25.25 -3.92
N ALA A 42 -9.34 -24.65 -4.87
CA ALA A 42 -9.89 -23.78 -5.89
C ALA A 42 -9.67 -24.39 -7.28
N SER A 43 -10.60 -24.11 -8.19
CA SER A 43 -10.37 -24.41 -9.59
C SER A 43 -9.38 -23.40 -10.16
N LEU A 44 -8.47 -23.85 -11.02
CA LEU A 44 -7.64 -22.94 -11.78
C LEU A 44 -8.55 -22.05 -12.65
N PRO A 45 -8.33 -20.73 -12.71
CA PRO A 45 -9.13 -19.86 -13.57
C PRO A 45 -8.95 -20.28 -15.03
N ALA A 46 -10.06 -20.45 -15.75
CA ALA A 46 -10.04 -20.93 -17.13
C ALA A 46 -9.37 -19.96 -18.11
N ASP A 47 -9.25 -18.68 -17.70
CA ASP A 47 -8.65 -17.56 -18.41
C ASP A 47 -7.24 -17.21 -17.90
N ALA A 48 -6.67 -18.04 -17.03
CA ALA A 48 -5.32 -17.85 -16.50
C ALA A 48 -4.29 -18.71 -17.24
N THR A 49 -3.09 -18.15 -17.41
CA THR A 49 -1.88 -18.91 -17.74
C THR A 49 -0.89 -18.83 -16.59
N PHE A 50 -0.18 -19.92 -16.31
CA PHE A 50 0.80 -19.99 -15.23
C PHE A 50 2.21 -20.21 -15.79
N ALA A 51 3.20 -19.52 -15.21
CA ALA A 51 4.61 -19.76 -15.41
C ALA A 51 5.26 -20.12 -14.06
N VAL A 52 5.91 -21.28 -13.99
CA VAL A 52 6.62 -21.74 -12.78
C VAL A 52 8.10 -21.39 -12.89
N GLY A 53 8.57 -20.57 -11.97
CA GLY A 53 9.99 -20.23 -11.78
C GLY A 53 10.59 -20.93 -10.57
N THR A 54 11.86 -20.66 -10.30
CA THR A 54 12.49 -21.10 -9.04
C THR A 54 11.92 -20.28 -7.89
N GLY A 55 11.15 -20.94 -7.01
CA GLY A 55 10.54 -20.32 -5.83
C GLY A 55 9.45 -19.30 -6.16
N THR A 56 8.96 -19.25 -7.40
CA THR A 56 7.94 -18.29 -7.83
C THR A 56 6.94 -18.95 -8.76
N VAL A 57 5.70 -18.48 -8.71
CA VAL A 57 4.66 -18.78 -9.69
C VAL A 57 4.09 -17.45 -10.18
N THR A 58 4.07 -17.25 -11.50
CA THR A 58 3.43 -16.09 -12.11
C THR A 58 2.14 -16.53 -12.77
N GLU A 59 1.04 -15.94 -12.36
CA GLU A 59 -0.28 -16.11 -12.98
C GLU A 59 -0.58 -14.89 -13.85
N THR A 60 -1.06 -15.10 -15.08
CA THR A 60 -1.50 -14.03 -15.97
C THR A 60 -2.97 -14.25 -16.31
N LEU A 61 -3.83 -13.28 -15.99
CA LEU A 61 -5.25 -13.28 -16.32
C LEU A 61 -5.58 -12.11 -17.24
N THR A 62 -6.43 -12.33 -18.24
CA THR A 62 -6.95 -11.26 -19.09
C THR A 62 -8.47 -11.26 -19.04
N ARG A 63 -9.07 -10.15 -18.58
CA ARG A 63 -10.52 -9.97 -18.52
C ARG A 63 -10.93 -8.64 -19.11
N GLY A 64 -11.70 -8.71 -20.20
CA GLY A 64 -12.18 -7.52 -20.90
C GLY A 64 -11.02 -6.66 -21.39
N THR A 65 -10.91 -5.44 -20.85
CA THR A 65 -9.92 -4.43 -21.24
C THR A 65 -8.71 -4.37 -20.29
N ALA A 66 -8.57 -5.34 -19.37
CA ALA A 66 -7.47 -5.37 -18.42
C ALA A 66 -6.75 -6.72 -18.43
N THR A 67 -5.44 -6.68 -18.28
CA THR A 67 -4.58 -7.85 -18.04
C THR A 67 -3.90 -7.68 -16.69
N ALA A 68 -4.01 -8.70 -15.83
CA ALA A 68 -3.36 -8.76 -14.53
C ALA A 68 -2.28 -9.85 -14.54
N MET A 69 -1.12 -9.55 -13.96
CA MET A 69 -0.04 -10.48 -13.71
C MET A 69 0.23 -10.52 -12.21
N LEU A 70 0.03 -11.68 -11.59
CA LEU A 70 0.24 -11.91 -10.17
C LEU A 70 1.49 -12.74 -9.98
N THR A 71 2.43 -12.25 -9.17
CA THR A 71 3.64 -12.96 -8.80
C THR A 71 3.52 -13.45 -7.38
N TRP A 72 3.60 -14.77 -7.23
CA TRP A 72 3.58 -15.47 -5.97
C TRP A 72 4.99 -15.98 -5.65
N THR A 73 5.46 -15.77 -4.43
CA THR A 73 6.79 -16.23 -3.98
C THR A 73 6.62 -17.26 -2.88
N VAL A 74 7.41 -18.33 -2.94
CA VAL A 74 7.38 -19.39 -1.93
C VAL A 74 7.80 -18.85 -0.56
N ASP A 75 7.11 -19.29 0.48
CA ASP A 75 7.50 -18.99 1.86
C ASP A 75 8.85 -19.63 2.20
N ALA A 76 9.67 -18.90 2.95
CA ALA A 76 11.00 -19.38 3.33
C ALA A 76 10.95 -20.52 4.36
N SER A 77 9.85 -20.64 5.12
CA SER A 77 9.65 -21.64 6.18
C SER A 77 8.75 -22.81 5.76
N ASP A 78 7.89 -22.63 4.75
CA ASP A 78 7.06 -23.67 4.14
C ASP A 78 7.19 -23.64 2.60
N ALA A 79 7.99 -24.57 2.05
CA ALA A 79 8.21 -24.68 0.61
C ALA A 79 6.94 -25.00 -0.23
N GLY A 80 5.83 -25.34 0.42
CA GLY A 80 4.53 -25.55 -0.23
C GLY A 80 3.62 -24.33 -0.21
N LEU A 81 3.91 -23.32 0.60
CA LEU A 81 3.12 -22.10 0.77
C LEU A 81 3.69 -20.98 -0.12
N TYR A 82 2.81 -20.22 -0.75
CA TYR A 82 3.18 -19.08 -1.58
C TYR A 82 2.40 -17.83 -1.15
N HIS A 83 3.08 -16.70 -1.13
CA HIS A 83 2.53 -15.39 -0.81
C HIS A 83 2.49 -14.52 -2.05
N LEU A 84 1.43 -13.73 -2.23
CA LEU A 84 1.40 -12.71 -3.27
C LEU A 84 2.44 -11.65 -2.91
N THR A 85 3.41 -11.43 -3.80
CA THR A 85 4.42 -10.38 -3.62
C THR A 85 4.22 -9.23 -4.58
N GLN A 86 3.58 -9.45 -5.72
CA GLN A 86 3.30 -8.39 -6.68
C GLN A 86 2.05 -8.68 -7.52
N GLU A 87 1.31 -7.63 -7.81
CA GLU A 87 0.28 -7.60 -8.86
C GLU A 87 0.60 -6.46 -9.83
N VAL A 88 0.67 -6.75 -11.12
CA VAL A 88 0.77 -5.74 -12.19
C VAL A 88 -0.48 -5.81 -13.05
N ARG A 89 -1.26 -4.74 -13.07
CA ARG A 89 -2.39 -4.54 -13.97
C ARG A 89 -2.02 -3.61 -15.10
N SER A 90 -2.43 -3.95 -16.30
CA SER A 90 -2.38 -3.10 -17.48
C SER A 90 -3.78 -2.92 -18.06
N PHE A 91 -4.06 -1.73 -18.57
CA PHE A 91 -5.39 -1.33 -19.01
C PHE A 91 -5.35 -0.82 -20.46
N ASP A 92 -6.35 -1.21 -21.25
CA ASP A 92 -6.55 -0.64 -22.57
C ASP A 92 -7.05 0.80 -22.46
N THR A 93 -6.15 1.74 -22.72
CA THR A 93 -6.44 3.17 -22.71
C THR A 93 -7.25 3.62 -23.94
N THR A 94 -7.49 2.77 -24.92
CA THR A 94 -8.31 3.10 -26.10
C THR A 94 -9.79 2.80 -25.93
N ALA A 95 -10.17 2.05 -24.89
CA ALA A 95 -11.57 1.71 -24.63
C ALA A 95 -12.44 2.96 -24.34
N ALA A 96 -13.68 2.92 -24.84
CA ALA A 96 -14.57 4.08 -24.92
C ALA A 96 -15.08 4.60 -23.56
N ASN A 97 -15.10 3.74 -22.53
CA ASN A 97 -15.64 4.06 -21.19
C ASN A 97 -14.57 4.06 -20.09
N THR A 98 -13.29 4.08 -20.46
CA THR A 98 -12.19 4.15 -19.49
C THR A 98 -12.24 5.50 -18.76
N PRO A 99 -12.20 5.52 -17.41
CA PRO A 99 -12.10 6.76 -16.65
C PRO A 99 -10.93 7.61 -17.12
N THR A 100 -11.13 8.93 -17.17
CA THR A 100 -10.09 9.88 -17.54
C THR A 100 -9.64 10.69 -16.35
N TYR A 101 -8.42 11.20 -16.43
CA TYR A 101 -7.77 11.98 -15.38
C TYR A 101 -7.21 13.27 -15.97
N GLY A 102 -7.27 14.34 -15.20
CA GLY A 102 -6.59 15.60 -15.45
C GLY A 102 -5.55 15.84 -14.37
N PHE A 103 -4.38 16.34 -14.74
CA PHE A 103 -3.33 16.70 -13.79
C PHE A 103 -2.99 18.18 -13.93
N THR A 104 -3.00 18.90 -12.81
CA THR A 104 -2.48 20.27 -12.75
C THR A 104 -1.01 20.19 -12.40
N VAL A 105 -0.14 20.64 -13.32
CA VAL A 105 1.31 20.66 -13.11
C VAL A 105 1.78 22.11 -12.98
N ALA A 106 2.41 22.45 -11.86
CA ALA A 106 3.01 23.75 -11.61
C ALA A 106 4.47 23.57 -11.21
N ASN A 107 5.38 24.30 -11.87
CA ASN A 107 6.83 24.22 -11.63
C ASN A 107 7.40 22.79 -11.69
N GLY A 108 6.85 21.94 -12.57
CA GLY A 108 7.28 20.55 -12.74
C GLY A 108 6.72 19.57 -11.70
N ALA A 109 5.90 20.01 -10.75
CA ALA A 109 5.24 19.15 -9.77
C ALA A 109 3.72 19.08 -10.01
N VAL A 110 3.12 17.91 -9.78
CA VAL A 110 1.65 17.77 -9.81
C VAL A 110 1.08 18.36 -8.53
N THR A 111 0.16 19.32 -8.65
CA THR A 111 -0.47 19.99 -7.50
C THR A 111 -1.95 19.64 -7.34
N GLY A 112 -2.57 19.10 -8.37
CA GLY A 112 -3.98 18.69 -8.35
C GLY A 112 -4.26 17.58 -9.34
N MET A 113 -5.26 16.77 -9.03
CA MET A 113 -5.76 15.70 -9.87
C MET A 113 -7.29 15.80 -9.97
N THR A 114 -7.81 15.69 -11.19
CA THR A 114 -9.25 15.54 -11.43
C THR A 114 -9.48 14.14 -11.98
N GLN A 115 -10.42 13.40 -11.40
CA GLN A 115 -10.89 12.13 -11.94
C GLN A 115 -12.27 12.32 -12.58
N THR A 116 -12.44 11.90 -13.82
CA THR A 116 -13.73 11.88 -14.52
C THR A 116 -14.17 10.43 -14.74
N PHE A 117 -15.32 10.07 -14.17
CA PHE A 117 -15.85 8.72 -14.24
C PHE A 117 -16.55 8.50 -15.58
N GLY A 118 -16.06 7.54 -16.38
CA GLY A 118 -16.39 7.41 -17.81
C GLY A 118 -17.88 7.52 -18.14
N THR A 119 -18.71 6.63 -17.58
CA THR A 119 -20.14 6.56 -17.96
C THR A 119 -21.01 7.65 -17.34
N SER A 120 -20.66 8.15 -16.15
CA SER A 120 -21.45 9.17 -15.45
C SER A 120 -21.05 10.59 -15.81
N GLY A 121 -19.81 10.79 -16.29
CA GLY A 121 -19.21 12.10 -16.47
C GLY A 121 -18.99 12.86 -15.16
N TRP A 122 -19.22 12.23 -14.00
CA TRP A 122 -18.99 12.87 -12.72
C TRP A 122 -17.50 13.14 -12.53
N THR A 123 -17.18 14.30 -11.98
CA THR A 123 -15.81 14.72 -11.73
C THR A 123 -15.55 14.83 -10.23
N HIS A 124 -14.36 14.38 -9.83
CA HIS A 124 -13.85 14.51 -8.49
C HIS A 124 -12.47 15.18 -8.52
N ASP A 125 -12.36 16.31 -7.84
CA ASP A 125 -11.10 17.03 -7.72
C ASP A 125 -10.41 16.67 -6.40
N VAL A 126 -9.11 16.46 -6.49
CA VAL A 126 -8.25 16.10 -5.36
C VAL A 126 -7.02 17.00 -5.39
N ALA A 127 -6.81 17.76 -4.32
CA ALA A 127 -5.55 18.46 -4.14
C ALA A 127 -4.46 17.43 -3.82
N VAL A 128 -3.34 17.47 -4.54
CA VAL A 128 -2.25 16.49 -4.31
C VAL A 128 -1.63 16.67 -2.94
N GLY A 129 -1.57 17.90 -2.42
CA GLY A 129 -1.09 18.17 -1.07
C GLY A 129 -1.90 17.51 0.05
N ASP A 130 -3.16 17.13 -0.21
CA ASP A 130 -4.00 16.45 0.78
C ASP A 130 -3.76 14.92 0.80
N LEU A 131 -2.91 14.42 -0.08
CA LEU A 131 -2.58 13.00 -0.18
C LEU A 131 -1.36 12.72 0.67
N ALA A 132 -1.59 12.02 1.77
CA ALA A 132 -0.48 11.54 2.57
C ALA A 132 0.15 10.30 1.93
N ALA A 133 1.47 10.16 2.16
CA ALA A 133 2.29 9.06 1.70
C ALA A 133 2.15 8.74 0.20
N SER A 134 2.09 9.79 -0.62
CA SER A 134 1.99 9.73 -2.08
C SER A 134 2.90 10.78 -2.73
N VAL A 135 3.60 10.37 -3.79
CA VAL A 135 4.43 11.25 -4.61
C VAL A 135 4.05 11.11 -6.07
N PHE A 136 4.09 12.22 -6.79
CA PHE A 136 3.83 12.26 -8.22
C PHE A 136 5.08 12.66 -8.98
N THR A 137 5.34 11.97 -10.08
CA THR A 137 6.36 12.32 -11.06
C THR A 137 5.73 12.52 -12.43
N VAL A 138 6.33 13.39 -13.23
CA VAL A 138 5.91 13.69 -14.60
C VAL A 138 7.07 13.38 -15.53
N ASP A 139 6.83 12.51 -16.51
CA ASP A 139 7.80 12.19 -17.55
C ASP A 139 7.13 12.20 -18.92
N GLY A 140 7.35 13.27 -19.69
CA GLY A 140 6.75 13.46 -21.00
C GLY A 140 5.23 13.36 -20.97
N SER A 141 4.69 12.31 -21.59
CA SER A 141 3.25 12.03 -21.67
C SER A 141 2.73 11.11 -20.57
N ALA A 142 3.53 10.87 -19.53
CA ALA A 142 3.17 10.03 -18.39
C ALA A 142 3.19 10.82 -17.07
N VAL A 143 2.26 10.47 -16.19
CA VAL A 143 2.26 10.87 -14.78
C VAL A 143 2.25 9.59 -13.96
N THR A 144 3.16 9.47 -12.99
CA THR A 144 3.24 8.30 -12.12
C THR A 144 3.00 8.73 -10.68
N GLU A 145 1.98 8.14 -10.04
CA GLU A 145 1.76 8.20 -8.59
C GLU A 145 2.44 6.99 -7.95
N THR A 146 3.22 7.21 -6.89
CA THR A 146 3.69 6.15 -6.01
C THR A 146 3.19 6.43 -4.60
N ALA A 147 2.53 5.46 -3.97
CA ALA A 147 1.97 5.59 -2.64
C ALA A 147 2.15 4.33 -1.80
N ILE A 148 2.16 4.45 -0.47
CA ILE A 148 2.19 3.32 0.46
C ILE A 148 0.89 3.30 1.27
N ARG A 149 0.25 2.12 1.39
CA ARG A 149 -0.98 1.90 2.19
C ARG A 149 -0.93 0.51 2.80
N GLY A 150 -1.13 0.41 4.11
CA GLY A 150 -0.88 -0.82 4.84
C GLY A 150 0.55 -1.31 4.59
N ASN A 151 0.68 -2.56 4.14
CA ASN A 151 1.96 -3.13 3.73
C ASN A 151 2.20 -3.10 2.21
N THR A 152 1.42 -2.33 1.44
CA THR A 152 1.47 -2.38 -0.03
C THR A 152 1.94 -1.07 -0.63
N LEU A 153 3.02 -1.14 -1.40
CA LEU A 153 3.51 -0.05 -2.23
C LEU A 153 2.77 -0.10 -3.58
N GLU A 154 1.99 0.93 -3.84
CA GLU A 154 1.18 1.11 -5.05
C GLU A 154 1.90 2.08 -6.00
N THR A 155 1.95 1.73 -7.28
CA THR A 155 2.41 2.62 -8.35
C THR A 155 1.37 2.66 -9.47
N LEU A 156 0.80 3.83 -9.71
CA LEU A 156 -0.19 4.08 -10.76
C LEU A 156 0.46 4.88 -11.87
N THR A 157 0.40 4.38 -13.10
CA THR A 157 0.92 5.08 -14.28
C THR A 157 -0.24 5.53 -15.16
N TYR A 158 -0.31 6.83 -15.36
CA TYR A 158 -1.29 7.49 -16.21
C TYR A 158 -0.61 7.98 -17.49
N THR A 159 -1.25 7.80 -18.64
CA THR A 159 -0.70 8.23 -19.93
C THR A 159 -1.68 9.10 -20.69
N THR A 160 -1.17 10.01 -21.51
CA THR A 160 -1.94 10.88 -22.40
C THR A 160 -1.42 10.82 -23.84
N THR A 161 -2.30 11.02 -24.81
CA THR A 161 -1.95 11.20 -26.23
C THR A 161 -2.16 12.63 -26.73
N ASP A 162 -2.94 13.43 -25.99
CA ASP A 162 -3.29 14.81 -26.34
C ASP A 162 -2.62 15.86 -25.42
N GLY A 163 -1.92 15.41 -24.37
CA GLY A 163 -1.23 16.25 -23.40
C GLY A 163 -2.13 16.79 -22.27
N THR A 164 -3.41 16.44 -22.24
CA THR A 164 -4.39 17.03 -21.32
C THR A 164 -5.29 16.00 -20.65
N THR A 165 -5.67 14.95 -21.37
CA THR A 165 -6.54 13.87 -20.91
C THR A 165 -5.68 12.63 -20.68
N TYR A 166 -5.59 12.22 -19.42
CA TYR A 166 -4.85 11.04 -19.02
C TYR A 166 -5.79 9.85 -18.81
N LYS A 167 -5.27 8.64 -18.98
CA LYS A 167 -5.93 7.39 -18.63
C LYS A 167 -4.97 6.52 -17.84
N LEU A 168 -5.51 5.80 -16.85
CA LEU A 168 -4.73 4.81 -16.11
C LEU A 168 -4.30 3.71 -17.09
N ALA A 169 -3.00 3.59 -17.31
CA ALA A 169 -2.41 2.63 -18.23
C ALA A 169 -1.89 1.39 -17.51
N ALA A 170 -1.36 1.58 -16.30
CA ALA A 170 -0.88 0.48 -15.47
C ALA A 170 -1.02 0.79 -13.98
N GLU A 171 -1.13 -0.26 -13.18
CA GLU A 171 -1.10 -0.26 -11.73
C GLU A 171 -0.18 -1.39 -11.29
N THR A 172 0.72 -1.11 -10.35
CA THR A 172 1.59 -2.11 -9.74
C THR A 172 1.43 -2.05 -8.24
N LEU A 173 1.02 -3.15 -7.64
CA LEU A 173 0.95 -3.34 -6.20
C LEU A 173 2.09 -4.26 -5.80
N THR A 174 2.99 -3.78 -4.95
CA THR A 174 4.08 -4.59 -4.39
C THR A 174 3.83 -4.77 -2.90
N VAL A 175 3.62 -6.02 -2.49
CA VAL A 175 3.38 -6.36 -1.09
C VAL A 175 4.72 -6.46 -0.37
N VAL A 176 4.87 -5.72 0.71
CA VAL A 176 6.05 -5.79 1.58
C VAL A 176 5.91 -7.03 2.47
N PRO A 177 6.80 -8.02 2.35
CA PRO A 177 6.72 -9.23 3.16
C PRO A 177 7.11 -8.94 4.60
N VAL A 178 6.36 -9.50 5.56
CA VAL A 178 6.70 -9.42 6.99
C VAL A 178 8.00 -10.16 7.33
N GLY A 179 8.32 -11.20 6.55
CA GLY A 179 9.48 -12.06 6.79
C GLY A 179 9.41 -12.71 8.18
N THR A 180 10.45 -12.50 9.00
CA THR A 180 10.52 -13.02 10.37
C THR A 180 10.13 -11.98 11.43
N ALA A 181 9.66 -10.80 11.03
CA ALA A 181 9.32 -9.73 11.97
C ALA A 181 8.09 -10.10 12.81
N ALA A 182 8.09 -9.75 14.09
CA ALA A 182 6.90 -9.91 14.94
C ALA A 182 5.93 -8.73 14.85
N THR A 183 6.40 -7.58 14.39
CA THR A 183 5.59 -6.39 14.08
C THR A 183 5.56 -6.21 12.56
N ALA A 184 4.37 -6.32 11.97
CA ALA A 184 4.19 -6.11 10.53
C ALA A 184 4.09 -4.62 10.21
N LEU A 185 4.60 -4.23 9.04
CA LEU A 185 4.31 -2.94 8.44
C LEU A 185 2.81 -2.86 8.15
N ASP A 186 2.16 -1.82 8.64
CA ASP A 186 0.76 -1.50 8.36
C ASP A 186 0.62 0.02 8.39
N VAL A 187 0.93 0.65 7.26
CA VAL A 187 0.92 2.11 7.14
C VAL A 187 -0.50 2.63 7.10
N GLU A 188 -0.81 3.57 7.99
CA GLU A 188 -2.02 4.39 7.96
C GLU A 188 -1.65 5.83 7.54
N PRO A 189 -1.62 6.16 6.23
CA PRO A 189 -1.04 7.40 5.74
C PRO A 189 -1.67 8.66 6.34
N TYR A 190 -2.94 8.58 6.71
CA TYR A 190 -3.70 9.73 7.21
C TYR A 190 -3.63 9.87 8.74
N GLU A 191 -3.04 8.91 9.44
CA GLU A 191 -2.73 9.00 10.86
C GLU A 191 -1.32 9.59 11.00
N ARG A 192 -1.26 10.92 11.09
CA ARG A 192 -0.02 11.69 11.11
C ARG A 192 0.11 12.54 12.36
N MET A 193 1.31 12.61 12.90
CA MET A 193 1.61 13.25 14.17
C MET A 193 2.87 14.14 14.09
N ARG A 194 2.86 15.25 14.80
CA ARG A 194 4.07 16.00 15.16
C ARG A 194 4.36 15.80 16.63
N PHE A 195 5.61 15.51 16.95
CA PHE A 195 6.06 15.34 18.32
C PHE A 195 7.04 16.44 18.71
N THR A 196 6.89 16.96 19.92
CA THR A 196 7.90 17.81 20.57
C THR A 196 8.65 16.97 21.58
N PHE A 197 9.98 17.08 21.57
CA PHE A 197 10.86 16.28 22.41
C PHE A 197 11.66 17.16 23.38
N ASP A 198 11.88 16.64 24.58
CA ASP A 198 12.95 17.04 25.49
C ASP A 198 13.88 15.84 25.68
N GLY A 199 15.00 15.82 24.93
CA GLY A 199 15.82 14.62 24.77
C GLY A 199 15.04 13.50 24.05
N ALA A 200 14.94 12.33 24.69
CA ALA A 200 14.17 11.19 24.17
C ALA A 200 12.70 11.17 24.65
N THR A 201 12.30 12.14 25.47
CA THR A 201 10.96 12.20 26.05
C THR A 201 10.04 13.05 25.17
N VAL A 202 8.88 12.50 24.80
CA VAL A 202 7.83 13.26 24.11
C VAL A 202 7.10 14.12 25.12
N THR A 203 7.12 15.45 24.93
CA THR A 203 6.50 16.42 25.84
C THR A 203 5.20 17.01 25.28
N ALA A 204 4.99 16.94 23.97
CA ALA A 204 3.75 17.32 23.31
C ALA A 204 3.57 16.53 22.02
N ALA A 205 2.32 16.34 21.61
CA ALA A 205 1.95 15.69 20.35
C ALA A 205 0.82 16.48 19.67
N GLN A 206 0.82 16.52 18.35
CA GLN A 206 -0.21 17.18 17.54
C GLN A 206 -0.60 16.29 16.36
N ALA A 207 -1.89 16.07 16.14
CA ALA A 207 -2.38 15.37 14.96
C ALA A 207 -2.33 16.30 13.74
N VAL A 208 -1.74 15.84 12.64
CA VAL A 208 -1.60 16.60 11.39
C VAL A 208 -2.69 16.18 10.41
N LYS A 209 -3.60 17.10 10.13
CA LYS A 209 -4.70 16.90 9.18
C LYS A 209 -4.19 16.84 7.74
N PRO A 210 -4.98 16.32 6.79
CA PRO A 210 -4.62 16.28 5.37
C PRO A 210 -4.18 17.65 4.80
N ASP A 211 -4.87 18.72 5.20
CA ASP A 211 -4.57 20.10 4.79
C ASP A 211 -3.29 20.71 5.43
N GLY A 212 -2.55 19.91 6.19
CA GLY A 212 -1.31 20.31 6.88
C GLY A 212 -1.53 21.05 8.19
N THR A 213 -2.77 21.37 8.57
CA THR A 213 -3.05 21.97 9.88
C THR A 213 -2.83 20.95 11.00
N ALA A 214 -2.38 21.42 12.16
CA ALA A 214 -2.11 20.58 13.32
C ALA A 214 -3.07 20.89 14.48
N VAL A 215 -3.46 19.87 15.23
CA VAL A 215 -4.31 19.98 16.41
C VAL A 215 -3.65 19.28 17.59
N ASP A 216 -3.54 19.96 18.72
CA ASP A 216 -2.94 19.39 19.93
C ASP A 216 -3.68 18.12 20.37
N VAL A 217 -2.91 17.07 20.64
CA VAL A 217 -3.41 15.81 21.22
C VAL A 217 -3.20 15.86 22.72
N HIS A 218 -4.27 15.62 23.47
CA HIS A 218 -4.19 15.57 24.92
C HIS A 218 -3.47 14.30 25.38
N LEU A 219 -2.30 14.48 26.00
CA LEU A 219 -1.54 13.39 26.62
C LEU A 219 -2.19 13.00 27.96
N GLY A 220 -3.20 12.13 27.90
CA GLY A 220 -3.87 11.58 29.08
C GLY A 220 -3.03 10.54 29.83
N SER A 221 -3.48 10.11 31.00
CA SER A 221 -2.75 9.09 31.79
C SER A 221 -2.77 7.68 31.21
N THR A 222 -3.63 7.42 30.22
CA THR A 222 -3.78 6.11 29.55
C THR A 222 -3.00 6.01 28.24
N VAL A 223 -2.37 7.09 27.80
CA VAL A 223 -1.64 7.17 26.53
C VAL A 223 -0.24 7.71 26.82
N THR A 224 0.78 7.01 26.35
CA THR A 224 2.16 7.48 26.47
C THR A 224 2.84 7.40 25.12
N TYR A 225 3.61 8.44 24.77
CA TYR A 225 4.50 8.43 23.61
C TYR A 225 5.94 8.37 24.09
N ALA A 226 6.74 7.52 23.46
CA ALA A 226 8.17 7.42 23.72
C ALA A 226 8.95 7.33 22.42
N GLN A 227 10.07 8.04 22.34
CA GLN A 227 11.00 7.86 21.23
C GLN A 227 11.72 6.52 21.40
N ALA A 228 11.37 5.53 20.58
CA ALA A 228 11.97 4.19 20.65
C ALA A 228 13.31 4.13 19.91
N ALA A 229 13.47 4.93 18.86
CA ALA A 229 14.71 5.16 18.14
C ALA A 229 14.66 6.54 17.44
N ALA A 230 15.79 7.02 16.92
CA ALA A 230 15.77 8.21 16.07
C ALA A 230 14.82 8.00 14.89
N GLY A 231 13.92 8.95 14.65
CA GLY A 231 12.88 8.83 13.61
C GLY A 231 11.70 7.92 13.96
N TYR A 232 11.64 7.29 15.14
CA TYR A 232 10.53 6.40 15.54
C TYR A 232 9.97 6.77 16.92
N VAL A 233 8.64 6.92 16.98
CA VAL A 233 7.88 7.13 18.22
C VAL A 233 6.88 6.00 18.38
N VAL A 234 6.78 5.44 19.58
CA VAL A 234 5.76 4.44 19.91
C VAL A 234 4.73 5.09 20.82
N GLU A 235 3.48 5.09 20.37
CA GLU A 235 2.33 5.30 21.25
C GLU A 235 2.01 3.98 21.96
N THR A 236 1.69 4.04 23.25
CA THR A 236 1.13 2.91 24.00
C THR A 236 -0.14 3.37 24.69
N ILE A 237 -1.24 2.68 24.38
CA ILE A 237 -2.56 2.92 24.97
C ILE A 237 -2.86 1.79 25.96
N THR A 238 -2.99 2.11 27.24
CA THR A 238 -3.37 1.14 28.28
C THR A 238 -4.81 1.34 28.72
N ARG A 239 -5.65 0.32 28.55
CA ARG A 239 -7.06 0.30 28.98
C ARG A 239 -7.30 -0.92 29.87
N GLY A 240 -7.28 -0.72 31.18
CA GLY A 240 -7.39 -1.83 32.14
C GLY A 240 -6.23 -2.81 31.99
N ASN A 241 -6.53 -4.08 31.68
CA ASN A 241 -5.54 -5.14 31.47
C ASN A 241 -5.17 -5.33 29.99
N HIS A 242 -5.53 -4.39 29.12
CA HIS A 242 -5.22 -4.43 27.69
C HIS A 242 -4.28 -3.28 27.34
N ALA A 243 -3.30 -3.58 26.50
CA ALA A 243 -2.40 -2.60 25.93
C ALA A 243 -2.48 -2.71 24.41
N TYR A 244 -2.33 -1.57 23.75
CA TYR A 244 -2.22 -1.42 22.32
C TYR A 244 -1.03 -0.53 22.03
N TYR A 245 -0.40 -0.73 20.88
CA TYR A 245 0.65 0.15 20.40
C TYR A 245 0.35 0.65 19.01
N GLU A 246 0.91 1.81 18.72
CA GLU A 246 1.07 2.35 17.38
C GLU A 246 2.49 2.86 17.23
N VAL A 247 3.11 2.61 16.09
CA VAL A 247 4.46 3.07 15.76
C VAL A 247 4.34 4.14 14.71
N PHE A 248 4.93 5.29 15.00
CA PHE A 248 5.02 6.45 14.13
C PHE A 248 6.45 6.59 13.61
N HIS A 249 6.60 6.86 12.32
CA HIS A 249 7.89 7.03 11.67
C HIS A 249 7.95 8.32 10.83
N ASP A 250 9.04 9.07 10.99
CA ASP A 250 9.41 10.21 10.13
C ASP A 250 10.56 9.75 9.23
N GLY A 251 10.21 9.19 8.07
CA GLY A 251 11.17 8.58 7.14
C GLY A 251 11.89 9.61 6.28
N ASN A 252 11.17 10.66 5.89
CA ASN A 252 11.70 11.73 5.06
C ASN A 252 12.39 12.87 5.85
N GLY A 253 12.23 12.91 7.18
CA GLY A 253 12.86 13.88 8.08
C GLY A 253 12.20 15.25 8.09
N ASP A 254 10.93 15.38 7.69
CA ASP A 254 10.19 16.64 7.65
C ASP A 254 9.54 17.02 9.01
N GLY A 255 9.64 16.12 10.00
CA GLY A 255 9.10 16.30 11.34
C GLY A 255 7.61 15.93 11.49
N VAL A 256 6.97 15.42 10.44
CA VAL A 256 5.64 14.80 10.48
C VAL A 256 5.83 13.29 10.43
N TYR A 257 5.41 12.63 11.49
CA TYR A 257 5.49 11.18 11.60
C TYR A 257 4.19 10.55 11.09
N THR A 258 4.31 9.49 10.31
CA THR A 258 3.19 8.69 9.82
C THR A 258 3.08 7.39 10.61
N ALA A 259 1.87 6.94 10.96
CA ALA A 259 1.68 5.62 11.57
C ALA A 259 2.06 4.52 10.58
N VAL A 260 2.95 3.62 11.00
CA VAL A 260 3.56 2.57 10.17
C VAL A 260 3.32 1.16 10.69
N ALA A 261 2.81 1.01 11.91
CA ALA A 261 2.40 -0.27 12.46
C ALA A 261 1.52 -0.06 13.68
N HIS A 262 0.58 -0.98 13.92
CA HIS A 262 -0.23 -1.00 15.13
C HIS A 262 -0.47 -2.44 15.59
N GLY A 263 -0.76 -2.61 16.88
CA GLY A 263 -1.02 -3.96 17.41
C GLY A 263 -1.44 -4.00 18.87
N GLN A 264 -1.50 -5.22 19.39
CA GLN A 264 -1.85 -5.50 20.78
C GLN A 264 -0.60 -5.83 21.60
N GLY A 265 -0.64 -5.50 22.89
CA GLY A 265 0.47 -5.65 23.82
C GLY A 265 1.32 -4.39 23.93
N THR A 266 2.48 -4.55 24.55
CA THR A 266 3.43 -3.44 24.84
C THR A 266 4.77 -3.62 24.14
N THR A 267 4.96 -4.70 23.38
CA THR A 267 6.23 -5.04 22.75
C THR A 267 6.14 -4.78 21.26
N VAL A 268 7.08 -4.00 20.75
CA VAL A 268 7.25 -3.72 19.32
C VAL A 268 8.57 -4.31 18.88
N ASP A 269 8.55 -5.15 17.84
CA ASP A 269 9.77 -5.59 17.16
C ASP A 269 10.21 -4.51 16.16
N LEU A 270 10.85 -3.47 16.70
CA LEU A 270 11.26 -2.32 15.90
C LEU A 270 12.31 -2.68 14.86
N VAL A 271 13.20 -3.64 15.15
CA VAL A 271 14.23 -4.09 14.21
C VAL A 271 13.60 -4.84 13.03
N GLY A 272 12.64 -5.74 13.30
CA GLY A 272 11.89 -6.42 12.26
C GLY A 272 11.02 -5.47 11.44
N LEU A 273 10.42 -4.45 12.07
CA LEU A 273 9.67 -3.41 11.35
C LEU A 273 10.60 -2.58 10.43
N GLN A 274 11.75 -2.14 10.93
CA GLN A 274 12.73 -1.38 10.14
C GLN A 274 13.23 -2.17 8.93
N ALA A 275 13.37 -3.49 9.04
CA ALA A 275 13.79 -4.33 7.91
C ALA A 275 12.75 -4.41 6.77
N GLN A 276 11.48 -4.07 7.04
CA GLN A 276 10.41 -3.99 6.03
C GLN A 276 10.39 -2.65 5.30
N ILE A 277 10.93 -1.59 5.92
CA ILE A 277 10.90 -0.23 5.38
C ILE A 277 12.09 -0.03 4.43
N THR A 278 11.81 0.15 3.15
CA THR A 278 12.82 0.41 2.12
C THR A 278 13.06 1.92 1.96
N PRO A 279 14.16 2.36 1.33
CA PRO A 279 14.37 3.79 1.04
C PRO A 279 13.25 4.45 0.23
N GLN A 280 12.53 3.66 -0.59
CA GLN A 280 11.38 4.16 -1.34
C GLN A 280 10.18 4.39 -0.42
N ILE A 281 9.99 3.56 0.61
CA ILE A 281 8.95 3.76 1.62
C ILE A 281 9.34 4.94 2.52
N ASP A 282 10.59 5.04 2.97
CA ASP A 282 11.09 6.19 3.75
C ASP A 282 10.80 7.52 3.05
N ALA A 283 11.05 7.61 1.75
CA ALA A 283 10.83 8.84 0.99
C ALA A 283 9.34 9.25 0.90
N LEU A 284 8.41 8.35 1.19
CA LEU A 284 6.97 8.62 1.23
C LEU A 284 6.47 9.00 2.63
N LEU A 285 7.21 8.62 3.69
CA LEU A 285 6.74 8.68 5.08
C LEU A 285 7.16 9.93 5.82
#